data_AF-U3TSR8-F1
#
_entry.id   AF-U3TSR8-F1
#
_cell.length_a   1.000
_cell.length_b   1.000
_cell.length_c   1.000
_cell.angle_alpha   90.00
_cell.angle_beta   90.00
_cell.angle_gamma   90.00
#
_symmetry.space_group_name_H-M   'P 1'
#
loop_
_entity.id
_entity.type
_entity.pdbx_description
1 polymer ?
#
loop_
_entity_poly.entity_id
_entity_poly.type
_entity_poly.pdbx_seq_one_letter_code
_entity_poly.pdbx_strand_id
1 'polypeptide(L)'
;MLYNQLPEGQHAVVFATNDRRPDFLQTLPPVDKPTVEMVSQPDNPYQKMLLILGRDDNDLITAVEGIAQGELLLRGERATIDSVKLLAPRQPYDAPNWVRTDRRTTFGELTQYQNQLQADGLQPNPISLTLNLPPDLFLVRAHGIDMDLIYRYTSPVQQDGSRLAVHLNNQFMQDYPLTSKDGAGQQLMRIPLMQGLQDNSRQLTIPALRLGVVNQLRFDFDYANTFIGGTADGRCETVTPVAHHAVIDDRSSIDFSGYRHYIEMPSLGAFASAGFPFSRYADLAQPLVLVPAKPESGEVSTLLDALGAIGAQTGYPALRVQMRDDWRNAKDHDADLLLIGSIPPDCRRTRRSICWWIARAVPSTCHLARAARPTCHCQPASAPPKAKPASVRAVRSAPWLASSRRFTISAAWSRCWLTARAAGRC
;
A
#
# COMPACT_ATOMS: atom_id res chain seq x y z
N MET A 1 25.81 -3.45 -2.08
CA MET A 1 26.87 -2.41 -2.02
C MET A 1 28.24 -3.06 -1.92
N LEU A 2 29.23 -2.58 -2.68
CA LEU A 2 30.62 -3.05 -2.66
C LEU A 2 31.55 -1.86 -2.42
N TYR A 3 32.57 -2.02 -1.58
CA TYR A 3 33.60 -1.00 -1.37
C TYR A 3 34.82 -1.32 -2.23
N ASN A 4 35.26 -0.35 -3.05
CA ASN A 4 36.44 -0.47 -3.89
C ASN A 4 36.46 -1.71 -4.81
N GLN A 5 35.29 -2.19 -5.21
CA GLN A 5 35.12 -3.39 -6.03
C GLN A 5 33.95 -3.20 -6.99
N LEU A 6 34.02 -3.87 -8.15
CA LEU A 6 32.96 -3.90 -9.13
C LEU A 6 32.20 -5.25 -9.07
N PRO A 7 30.90 -5.26 -9.35
CA PRO A 7 30.14 -6.50 -9.43
C PRO A 7 30.52 -7.30 -10.68
N GLU A 8 30.81 -8.58 -10.51
CA GLU A 8 31.13 -9.46 -11.64
C GLU A 8 29.90 -9.68 -12.53
N GLY A 9 30.09 -9.52 -13.85
CA GLY A 9 29.04 -9.85 -14.81
C GLY A 9 27.93 -8.81 -14.95
N GLN A 10 27.99 -7.67 -14.24
CA GLN A 10 26.86 -6.74 -14.11
C GLN A 10 27.28 -5.28 -14.31
N HIS A 11 26.30 -4.44 -14.65
CA HIS A 11 26.47 -2.98 -14.64
C HIS A 11 26.60 -2.45 -13.20
N ALA A 12 27.24 -1.29 -13.04
CA ALA A 12 27.47 -0.70 -11.73
C ALA A 12 27.08 0.78 -11.67
N VAL A 13 26.63 1.22 -10.49
CA VAL A 13 26.56 2.64 -10.13
C VAL A 13 27.67 2.90 -9.12
N VAL A 14 28.52 3.87 -9.38
CA VAL A 14 29.71 4.15 -8.55
C VAL A 14 29.64 5.60 -8.06
N PHE A 15 29.75 5.76 -6.74
CA PHE A 15 29.81 7.06 -6.08
C PHE A 15 31.26 7.34 -5.68
N ALA A 16 31.81 8.50 -6.05
CA ALA A 16 33.16 8.88 -5.68
C ALA A 16 33.33 10.41 -5.57
N THR A 17 34.21 10.83 -4.67
CA THR A 17 34.73 12.21 -4.65
C THR A 17 36.17 12.23 -5.16
N ASN A 18 36.76 13.41 -5.40
CA ASN A 18 38.16 13.49 -5.80
C ASN A 18 39.11 12.87 -4.77
N ASP A 19 38.81 13.01 -3.48
CA ASP A 19 39.63 12.50 -2.37
C ASP A 19 39.36 11.02 -2.04
N ARG A 20 38.17 10.51 -2.39
CA ARG A 20 37.73 9.13 -2.08
C ARG A 20 37.36 8.39 -3.36
N ARG A 21 38.37 8.10 -4.18
CA ARG A 21 38.21 7.33 -5.42
C ARG A 21 38.56 5.86 -5.20
N PRO A 22 37.73 4.94 -5.71
CA PRO A 22 38.14 3.55 -5.89
C PRO A 22 39.38 3.42 -6.76
N ASP A 23 40.17 2.36 -6.55
CA ASP A 23 41.45 2.12 -7.23
C ASP A 23 41.28 2.03 -8.75
N PHE A 24 40.18 1.43 -9.19
CA PHE A 24 39.84 1.29 -10.61
C PHE A 24 39.45 2.62 -11.29
N LEU A 25 39.30 3.73 -10.55
CA LEU A 25 39.02 5.08 -11.09
C LEU A 25 40.20 6.06 -10.92
N GLN A 26 41.35 5.62 -10.40
CA GLN A 26 42.49 6.53 -10.16
C GLN A 26 43.05 7.15 -11.45
N THR A 27 42.84 6.52 -12.61
CA THR A 27 43.29 7.00 -13.91
C THR A 27 42.39 8.10 -14.49
N LEU A 28 41.18 8.27 -13.97
CA LEU A 28 40.26 9.32 -14.44
C LEU A 28 40.69 10.68 -13.90
N PRO A 29 40.52 11.77 -14.68
CA PRO A 29 40.85 13.11 -14.20
C PRO A 29 39.96 13.53 -13.01
N PRO A 30 40.43 14.45 -12.15
CA PRO A 30 39.59 15.11 -11.16
C PRO A 30 38.40 15.82 -11.83
N VAL A 31 37.27 15.90 -11.13
CA VAL A 31 36.10 16.67 -11.58
C VAL A 31 36.07 18.02 -10.88
N ASP A 32 35.66 19.07 -11.57
CA ASP A 32 35.55 20.44 -11.02
C ASP A 32 34.11 20.86 -10.68
N LYS A 33 33.13 20.00 -10.96
CA LYS A 33 31.69 20.22 -10.75
C LYS A 33 31.01 18.88 -10.42
N PRO A 34 29.80 18.89 -9.83
CA PRO A 34 28.94 17.72 -9.75
C PRO A 34 28.76 17.12 -11.15
N THR A 35 29.20 15.88 -11.35
CA THR A 35 29.32 15.27 -12.68
C THR A 35 28.73 13.86 -12.67
N VAL A 36 28.00 13.55 -13.72
CA VAL A 36 27.50 12.20 -14.01
C VAL A 36 28.13 11.74 -15.32
N GLU A 37 28.77 10.58 -15.31
CA GLU A 37 29.51 10.06 -16.46
C GLU A 37 29.22 8.58 -16.66
N MET A 38 28.98 8.17 -17.90
CA MET A 38 28.79 6.77 -18.26
C MET A 38 30.06 6.23 -18.93
N VAL A 39 30.72 5.28 -18.27
CA VAL A 39 32.00 4.72 -18.72
C VAL A 39 31.90 3.20 -18.78
N SER A 40 32.70 2.54 -19.64
CA SER A 40 32.82 1.08 -19.59
C SER A 40 33.67 0.63 -18.40
N GLN A 41 33.39 -0.55 -17.85
CA GLN A 41 34.23 -1.18 -16.84
C GLN A 41 35.63 -1.47 -17.41
N PRO A 42 36.70 -1.33 -16.60
CA PRO A 42 38.08 -1.57 -17.05
C PRO A 42 38.29 -2.99 -17.61
N ASP A 43 37.66 -3.99 -17.00
CA ASP A 43 37.85 -5.39 -17.35
C ASP A 43 36.91 -5.85 -18.48
N ASN A 44 35.78 -5.16 -18.69
CA ASN A 44 34.78 -5.56 -19.68
C ASN A 44 34.11 -4.36 -20.37
N PRO A 45 34.36 -4.11 -21.67
CA PRO A 45 33.79 -2.98 -22.39
C PRO A 45 32.27 -3.06 -22.59
N TYR A 46 31.67 -4.26 -22.47
CA TYR A 46 30.22 -4.47 -22.57
C TYR A 46 29.47 -4.14 -21.27
N GLN A 47 30.18 -3.99 -20.15
CA GLN A 47 29.59 -3.63 -18.88
C GLN A 47 29.79 -2.14 -18.63
N LYS A 48 28.68 -1.40 -18.49
CA LYS A 48 28.70 0.04 -18.19
C LYS A 48 28.69 0.32 -16.70
N MET A 49 29.34 1.42 -16.34
CA MET A 49 29.32 2.05 -15.04
C MET A 49 28.69 3.44 -15.18
N LEU A 50 27.72 3.73 -14.31
CA LEU A 50 27.25 5.09 -14.09
C LEU A 50 28.06 5.68 -12.93
N LEU A 51 28.98 6.57 -13.26
CA LEU A 51 29.80 7.31 -12.30
C LEU A 51 29.05 8.55 -11.85
N ILE A 52 28.89 8.70 -10.54
CA ILE A 52 28.35 9.89 -9.90
C ILE A 52 29.50 10.50 -9.09
N LEU A 53 30.01 11.62 -9.58
CA LEU A 53 31.26 12.22 -9.16
C LEU A 53 31.03 13.62 -8.58
N GLY A 54 31.72 13.94 -7.48
CA GLY A 54 31.78 15.29 -6.91
C GLY A 54 33.22 15.72 -6.65
N ARG A 55 33.46 17.03 -6.57
CA ARG A 55 34.73 17.53 -6.01
C ARG A 55 34.89 17.07 -4.57
N ASP A 56 33.84 17.27 -3.79
CA ASP A 56 33.71 16.94 -2.38
C ASP A 56 32.38 16.22 -2.09
N ASP A 57 32.12 15.94 -0.81
CA ASP A 57 30.91 15.24 -0.37
C ASP A 57 29.62 16.05 -0.70
N ASN A 58 29.67 17.39 -0.72
CA ASN A 58 28.50 18.23 -1.04
C ASN A 58 28.15 18.20 -2.53
N ASP A 59 29.17 18.28 -3.40
CA ASP A 59 28.99 18.15 -4.84
C ASP A 59 28.48 16.75 -5.21
N LEU A 60 28.93 15.70 -4.50
CA LEU A 60 28.43 14.34 -4.71
C LEU A 60 26.94 14.24 -4.37
N ILE A 61 26.51 14.78 -3.23
CA ILE A 61 25.09 14.83 -2.86
C ILE A 61 24.29 15.60 -3.93
N THR A 62 24.79 16.75 -4.38
CA THR A 62 24.17 17.55 -5.44
C THR A 62 24.01 16.74 -6.74
N ALA A 63 25.02 15.95 -7.10
CA ALA A 63 24.93 15.08 -8.28
C ALA A 63 23.84 14.00 -8.13
N VAL A 64 23.76 13.36 -6.96
CA VAL A 64 22.74 12.34 -6.66
C VAL A 64 21.35 12.94 -6.65
N GLU A 65 21.14 14.05 -5.96
CA GLU A 65 19.84 14.73 -5.88
C GLU A 65 19.35 15.15 -7.27
N GLY A 66 20.25 15.60 -8.14
CA GLY A 66 19.92 15.98 -9.51
C GLY A 66 19.42 14.79 -10.33
N ILE A 67 20.08 13.64 -10.24
CA ILE A 67 19.64 12.42 -10.92
C ILE A 67 18.31 11.93 -10.33
N ALA A 68 18.18 11.93 -9.00
CA ALA A 68 17.02 11.38 -8.31
C ALA A 68 15.73 12.18 -8.57
N GLN A 69 15.81 13.50 -8.74
CA GLN A 69 14.65 14.35 -9.03
C GLN A 69 14.18 14.26 -10.49
N GLY A 70 15.03 13.80 -11.42
CA GLY A 70 14.64 13.54 -12.80
C GLY A 70 14.35 14.78 -13.67
N GLU A 71 14.50 16.00 -13.16
CA GLU A 71 14.29 17.24 -13.93
C GLU A 71 15.46 17.57 -14.89
N LEU A 72 16.62 16.95 -14.71
CA LEU A 72 17.83 17.24 -15.49
C LEU A 72 17.84 16.48 -16.82
N LEU A 73 17.95 17.22 -17.91
CA LEU A 73 18.24 16.66 -19.24
C LEU A 73 19.71 16.26 -19.32
N LEU A 74 20.02 15.03 -18.89
CA LEU A 74 21.34 14.44 -19.05
C LEU A 74 21.54 14.08 -20.54
N ARG A 75 22.61 14.61 -21.16
CA ARG A 75 22.92 14.38 -22.58
C ARG A 75 24.37 13.96 -22.76
N GLY A 76 24.59 12.98 -23.63
CA GLY A 76 25.92 12.47 -23.94
C GLY A 76 26.48 11.52 -22.88
N GLU A 77 27.77 11.22 -22.99
CA GLU A 77 28.48 10.33 -22.07
C GLU A 77 28.80 10.99 -20.73
N ARG A 78 28.87 12.33 -20.69
CA ARG A 78 29.18 13.13 -19.49
C ARG A 78 28.27 14.33 -19.39
N ALA A 79 27.68 14.54 -18.21
CA ALA A 79 26.82 15.67 -17.90
C ALA A 79 27.21 16.31 -16.57
N THR A 80 27.23 17.64 -16.49
CA THR A 80 27.47 18.37 -15.25
C THR A 80 26.17 18.95 -14.71
N ILE A 81 26.04 18.99 -13.38
CA ILE A 81 24.87 19.53 -12.69
C ILE A 81 25.30 20.84 -12.02
N ASP A 82 24.81 21.95 -12.53
CA ASP A 82 25.19 23.28 -12.02
C ASP A 82 24.47 23.63 -10.71
N SER A 83 23.20 23.24 -10.58
CA SER A 83 22.42 23.43 -9.35
C SER A 83 21.20 22.52 -9.34
N VAL A 84 20.81 22.05 -8.15
CA VAL A 84 19.56 21.32 -7.92
C VAL A 84 18.66 22.18 -7.06
N LYS A 85 17.44 22.47 -7.54
CA LYS A 85 16.43 23.15 -6.74
C LYS A 85 15.55 22.09 -6.10
N LEU A 86 15.83 21.79 -4.84
CA LEU A 86 14.97 20.91 -4.03
C LEU A 86 13.52 21.40 -4.08
N LEU A 87 12.62 20.49 -4.43
CA LEU A 87 11.19 20.74 -4.40
C LEU A 87 10.73 21.11 -2.99
N ALA A 88 9.57 21.79 -2.92
CA ALA A 88 8.96 22.16 -1.66
C ALA A 88 8.78 20.91 -0.76
N PRO A 89 8.92 21.07 0.58
CA PRO A 89 8.70 19.96 1.49
C PRO A 89 7.34 19.32 1.25
N ARG A 90 7.30 17.99 1.27
CA ARG A 90 6.07 17.22 1.11
C ARG A 90 5.14 17.41 2.31
N GLN A 91 3.85 17.26 2.09
CA GLN A 91 2.82 17.25 3.12
C GLN A 91 2.53 15.81 3.58
N PRO A 92 1.97 15.61 4.77
CA PRO A 92 1.49 14.29 5.19
C PRO A 92 0.51 13.69 4.17
N TYR A 93 0.67 12.40 3.87
CA TYR A 93 -0.23 11.63 3.00
C TYR A 93 -0.34 12.14 1.56
N ASP A 94 0.64 12.92 1.10
CA ASP A 94 0.65 13.47 -0.26
C ASP A 94 1.41 12.59 -1.27
N ALA A 95 1.75 11.35 -0.90
CA ALA A 95 2.55 10.45 -1.71
C ALA A 95 1.94 10.24 -3.12
N PRO A 96 2.71 10.45 -4.21
CA PRO A 96 2.19 10.32 -5.58
C PRO A 96 1.51 8.99 -5.90
N ASN A 97 2.01 7.88 -5.34
CA ASN A 97 1.45 6.56 -5.59
C ASN A 97 0.21 6.25 -4.73
N TRP A 98 -0.12 7.08 -3.74
CA TRP A 98 -1.28 6.88 -2.86
C TRP A 98 -2.51 7.61 -3.39
N VAL A 99 -3.67 7.01 -3.14
CA VAL A 99 -4.96 7.68 -3.34
C VAL A 99 -5.03 8.85 -2.36
N ARG A 100 -5.58 9.97 -2.83
CA ARG A 100 -5.68 11.21 -2.06
C ARG A 100 -6.73 11.07 -0.97
N THR A 101 -6.37 11.47 0.25
CA THR A 101 -7.27 11.52 1.42
C THR A 101 -7.66 12.95 1.80
N ASP A 102 -7.25 13.95 1.02
CA ASP A 102 -7.63 15.36 1.16
C ASP A 102 -8.73 15.78 0.17
N ARG A 103 -8.87 15.03 -0.93
CA ARG A 103 -9.86 15.27 -1.99
C ARG A 103 -10.21 13.97 -2.71
N ARG A 104 -11.26 14.03 -3.50
CA ARG A 104 -11.62 12.99 -4.47
C ARG A 104 -10.51 12.78 -5.51
N THR A 105 -10.16 11.51 -5.74
CA THR A 105 -9.17 11.08 -6.75
C THR A 105 -9.88 10.63 -8.01
N THR A 106 -9.41 11.09 -9.17
CA THR A 106 -9.97 10.66 -10.46
C THR A 106 -9.29 9.38 -10.94
N PHE A 107 -9.94 8.62 -11.80
CA PHE A 107 -9.35 7.39 -12.34
C PHE A 107 -8.21 7.69 -13.30
N GLY A 108 -8.24 8.84 -13.98
CA GLY A 108 -7.11 9.34 -14.76
C GLY A 108 -5.83 9.47 -13.93
N GLU A 109 -5.92 9.97 -12.69
CA GLU A 109 -4.77 10.06 -11.76
C GLU A 109 -4.21 8.69 -11.35
N LEU A 110 -4.99 7.61 -11.49
CA LEU A 110 -4.63 6.24 -11.09
C LEU A 110 -4.14 5.38 -12.27
N THR A 111 -4.19 5.89 -13.49
CA THR A 111 -3.72 5.18 -14.68
C THR A 111 -2.19 5.16 -14.73
N GLN A 112 -1.63 4.03 -15.16
CA GLN A 112 -0.20 3.80 -15.32
C GLN A 112 0.25 3.88 -16.78
N TYR A 113 -0.67 3.64 -17.72
CA TYR A 113 -0.39 3.66 -19.15
C TYR A 113 -1.60 4.17 -19.94
N GLN A 114 -1.33 4.62 -21.17
CA GLN A 114 -2.37 5.14 -22.06
C GLN A 114 -3.39 4.04 -22.42
N ASN A 115 -4.67 4.41 -22.48
CA ASN A 115 -5.79 3.52 -22.79
C ASN A 115 -6.04 2.41 -21.76
N GLN A 116 -5.48 2.48 -20.53
CA GLN A 116 -5.76 1.51 -19.47
C GLN A 116 -7.25 1.41 -19.11
N LEU A 117 -8.00 2.51 -19.26
CA LEU A 117 -9.44 2.59 -18.98
C LEU A 117 -10.31 2.19 -20.18
N GLN A 118 -9.76 1.45 -21.14
CA GLN A 118 -10.45 1.00 -22.34
C GLN A 118 -10.31 -0.51 -22.49
N ALA A 119 -11.35 -1.15 -23.00
CA ALA A 119 -11.34 -2.58 -23.27
C ALA A 119 -12.11 -2.89 -24.57
N ASP A 120 -11.52 -3.76 -25.38
CA ASP A 120 -12.02 -4.14 -26.69
C ASP A 120 -12.08 -5.66 -26.82
N GLY A 121 -13.02 -6.14 -27.63
CA GLY A 121 -13.12 -7.54 -28.03
C GLY A 121 -14.54 -8.08 -27.97
N LEU A 122 -14.73 -9.32 -28.39
CA LEU A 122 -16.03 -10.00 -28.25
C LEU A 122 -16.42 -10.21 -26.79
N GLN A 123 -15.41 -10.50 -25.95
CA GLN A 123 -15.52 -10.42 -24.51
C GLN A 123 -14.38 -9.49 -24.06
N PRO A 124 -14.66 -8.21 -23.79
CA PRO A 124 -13.64 -7.25 -23.44
C PRO A 124 -12.86 -7.70 -22.20
N ASN A 125 -11.55 -7.45 -22.20
CA ASN A 125 -10.73 -7.73 -21.04
C ASN A 125 -11.15 -6.84 -19.84
N PRO A 126 -11.03 -7.34 -18.61
CA PRO A 126 -11.26 -6.54 -17.42
C PRO A 126 -10.43 -5.27 -17.37
N ILE A 127 -11.07 -4.14 -17.12
CA ILE A 127 -10.37 -2.89 -16.81
C ILE A 127 -9.99 -2.91 -15.33
N SER A 128 -8.71 -2.79 -15.02
CA SER A 128 -8.21 -2.85 -13.64
C SER A 128 -7.46 -1.59 -13.24
N LEU A 129 -7.76 -1.09 -12.05
CA LEU A 129 -7.07 0.01 -11.37
C LEU A 129 -6.54 -0.45 -10.02
N THR A 130 -5.34 0.02 -9.68
CA THR A 130 -4.74 -0.22 -8.38
C THR A 130 -4.92 1.01 -7.50
N LEU A 131 -5.47 0.80 -6.31
CA LEU A 131 -5.69 1.80 -5.28
C LEU A 131 -4.73 1.54 -4.13
N ASN A 132 -3.68 2.35 -4.00
CA ASN A 132 -2.81 2.30 -2.84
C ASN A 132 -3.33 3.25 -1.77
N LEU A 133 -3.70 2.72 -0.61
CA LEU A 133 -4.23 3.48 0.50
C LEU A 133 -3.18 3.62 1.60
N PRO A 134 -3.17 4.75 2.32
CA PRO A 134 -2.41 4.86 3.56
C PRO A 134 -2.83 3.74 4.54
N PRO A 135 -1.89 3.02 5.16
CA PRO A 135 -2.21 1.88 6.03
C PRO A 135 -2.92 2.29 7.32
N ASP A 136 -2.86 3.57 7.69
CA ASP A 136 -3.53 4.12 8.85
C ASP A 136 -4.93 4.67 8.55
N LEU A 137 -5.46 4.48 7.35
CA LEU A 137 -6.81 4.89 7.02
C LEU A 137 -7.84 4.09 7.84
N PHE A 138 -8.52 4.76 8.77
CA PHE A 138 -9.42 4.16 9.73
C PHE A 138 -10.87 4.23 9.25
N LEU A 139 -11.42 3.08 8.86
CA LEU A 139 -12.70 2.97 8.16
C LEU A 139 -13.90 2.60 9.06
N VAL A 140 -13.74 2.61 10.39
CA VAL A 140 -14.77 2.11 11.33
C VAL A 140 -16.03 2.99 11.31
N ARG A 141 -17.20 2.35 11.14
CA ARG A 141 -18.54 2.97 11.01
C ARG A 141 -18.75 3.86 9.79
N ALA A 142 -17.87 3.80 8.79
CA ALA A 142 -18.15 4.50 7.53
C ALA A 142 -19.29 3.81 6.78
N HIS A 143 -20.23 4.61 6.27
CA HIS A 143 -21.37 4.15 5.46
C HIS A 143 -20.97 3.59 4.09
N GLY A 144 -19.65 3.55 3.81
CA GLY A 144 -18.99 3.06 2.62
C GLY A 144 -18.30 4.20 1.86
N ILE A 145 -17.50 3.85 0.85
CA ILE A 145 -16.71 4.82 0.07
C ILE A 145 -17.49 5.19 -1.17
N ASP A 146 -17.59 6.48 -1.43
CA ASP A 146 -18.29 7.01 -2.59
C ASP A 146 -17.42 6.94 -3.84
N MET A 147 -17.98 6.34 -4.87
CA MET A 147 -17.41 6.31 -6.22
C MET A 147 -18.43 6.83 -7.22
N ASP A 148 -17.98 7.72 -8.10
CA ASP A 148 -18.73 8.22 -9.24
C ASP A 148 -18.15 7.61 -10.51
N LEU A 149 -18.94 6.78 -11.17
CA LEU A 149 -18.51 5.99 -12.31
C LEU A 149 -19.18 6.48 -13.59
N ILE A 150 -18.37 7.00 -14.51
CA ILE A 150 -18.80 7.48 -15.83
C ILE A 150 -18.21 6.52 -16.86
N TYR A 151 -19.07 5.86 -17.64
CA TYR A 151 -18.62 4.86 -18.60
C TYR A 151 -19.42 4.92 -19.91
N ARG A 152 -18.82 4.42 -20.97
CA ARG A 152 -19.38 4.29 -22.32
C ARG A 152 -19.14 2.87 -22.80
N TYR A 153 -20.08 2.35 -23.56
CA TYR A 153 -20.03 0.98 -24.02
C TYR A 153 -20.76 0.85 -25.36
N THR A 154 -20.41 -0.20 -26.10
CA THR A 154 -21.13 -0.62 -27.30
C THR A 154 -22.42 -1.28 -26.86
N SER A 155 -23.57 -0.69 -27.18
CA SER A 155 -24.85 -1.22 -26.72
C SER A 155 -25.07 -2.66 -27.21
N PRO A 156 -25.52 -3.60 -26.35
CA PRO A 156 -25.85 -4.94 -26.78
C PRO A 156 -27.04 -4.91 -27.75
N VAL A 157 -27.13 -5.93 -28.60
CA VAL A 157 -28.18 -6.03 -29.63
C VAL A 157 -29.57 -6.21 -29.00
N GLN A 158 -29.63 -6.90 -27.85
CA GLN A 158 -30.86 -7.16 -27.11
C GLN A 158 -30.62 -6.96 -25.60
N GLN A 159 -31.71 -6.90 -24.83
CA GLN A 159 -31.66 -6.94 -23.37
C GLN A 159 -31.44 -8.39 -22.90
N ASP A 160 -30.23 -8.88 -23.08
CA ASP A 160 -29.82 -10.29 -22.91
C ASP A 160 -29.17 -10.58 -21.55
N GLY A 161 -29.15 -9.58 -20.65
CA GLY A 161 -28.50 -9.67 -19.35
C GLY A 161 -27.05 -9.20 -19.35
N SER A 162 -26.56 -8.60 -20.45
CA SER A 162 -25.27 -7.92 -20.48
C SER A 162 -25.15 -6.89 -19.35
N ARG A 163 -24.01 -6.85 -18.66
CA ARG A 163 -23.81 -6.04 -17.46
C ARG A 163 -22.36 -5.59 -17.29
N LEU A 164 -22.20 -4.50 -16.55
CA LEU A 164 -20.94 -4.07 -15.95
C LEU A 164 -20.87 -4.60 -14.52
N ALA A 165 -19.94 -5.49 -14.21
CA ALA A 165 -19.68 -5.97 -12.86
C ALA A 165 -18.47 -5.25 -12.25
N VAL A 166 -18.64 -4.69 -11.06
CA VAL A 166 -17.58 -4.02 -10.30
C VAL A 166 -17.08 -4.94 -9.21
N HIS A 167 -15.77 -5.15 -9.19
CA HIS A 167 -15.07 -6.00 -8.23
C HIS A 167 -14.02 -5.19 -7.46
N LEU A 168 -13.88 -5.51 -6.18
CA LEU A 168 -12.82 -5.00 -5.32
C LEU A 168 -12.09 -6.18 -4.70
N ASN A 169 -10.76 -6.26 -4.86
CA ASN A 169 -9.93 -7.35 -4.33
C ASN A 169 -10.51 -8.73 -4.69
N ASN A 170 -10.88 -8.90 -5.97
CA ASN A 170 -11.53 -10.09 -6.56
C ASN A 170 -12.92 -10.43 -6.01
N GLN A 171 -13.54 -9.55 -5.23
CA GLN A 171 -14.88 -9.77 -4.68
C GLN A 171 -15.89 -8.90 -5.41
N PHE A 172 -17.02 -9.50 -5.77
CA PHE A 172 -18.12 -8.80 -6.41
C PHE A 172 -18.74 -7.78 -5.47
N MET A 173 -18.82 -6.52 -5.90
CA MET A 173 -19.42 -5.42 -5.14
C MET A 173 -20.83 -5.15 -5.65
N GLN A 174 -20.98 -4.82 -6.93
CA GLN A 174 -22.24 -4.44 -7.55
C GLN A 174 -22.17 -4.60 -9.06
N ASP A 175 -23.31 -4.82 -9.71
CA ASP A 175 -23.45 -4.77 -11.16
C ASP A 175 -24.44 -3.69 -11.63
N TYR A 176 -24.26 -3.30 -12.90
CA TYR A 176 -25.12 -2.36 -13.60
C TYR A 176 -25.49 -2.94 -14.98
N PRO A 177 -26.78 -3.03 -15.32
CA PRO A 177 -27.20 -3.59 -16.62
C PRO A 177 -26.74 -2.67 -17.77
N LEU A 178 -26.26 -3.29 -18.86
CA LEU A 178 -25.98 -2.62 -20.12
C LEU A 178 -27.25 -2.63 -20.97
N THR A 179 -27.73 -1.45 -21.35
CA THR A 179 -28.99 -1.31 -22.08
C THR A 179 -28.77 -1.29 -23.59
N SER A 180 -29.61 -2.03 -24.33
CA SER A 180 -29.73 -1.92 -25.79
C SER A 180 -30.22 -0.52 -26.19
N LYS A 181 -29.85 -0.07 -27.39
CA LYS A 181 -30.46 1.12 -28.01
C LYS A 181 -31.67 0.67 -28.81
N ASP A 182 -32.85 0.97 -28.32
CA ASP A 182 -34.09 0.71 -29.07
C ASP A 182 -34.28 1.80 -30.14
N GLY A 183 -34.22 1.44 -31.42
CA GLY A 183 -34.60 2.37 -32.50
C GLY A 183 -34.00 2.08 -33.87
N ALA A 184 -34.84 1.59 -34.78
CA ALA A 184 -34.61 1.70 -36.22
C ALA A 184 -34.90 3.14 -36.67
N GLY A 185 -33.85 3.94 -36.90
CA GLY A 185 -34.04 5.30 -37.41
C GLY A 185 -32.72 6.07 -37.45
N GLN A 186 -32.36 6.53 -38.65
CA GLN A 186 -31.19 7.35 -38.99
C GLN A 186 -30.59 8.13 -37.80
N GLN A 187 -29.54 7.59 -37.18
CA GLN A 187 -28.68 8.39 -36.31
C GLN A 187 -27.76 9.20 -37.21
N LEU A 188 -28.10 10.47 -37.44
CA LEU A 188 -27.11 11.47 -37.85
C LEU A 188 -25.93 11.38 -36.88
N MET A 189 -24.74 11.02 -37.39
CA MET A 189 -23.49 11.12 -36.63
C MET A 189 -23.24 12.59 -36.30
N ARG A 190 -23.84 13.06 -35.21
CA ARG A 190 -23.36 14.23 -34.50
C ARG A 190 -22.25 13.72 -33.62
N ILE A 191 -20.99 13.90 -34.05
CA ILE A 191 -19.86 13.85 -33.14
C ILE A 191 -20.20 14.89 -32.06
N PRO A 192 -20.60 14.49 -30.85
CA PRO A 192 -20.96 15.45 -29.83
C PRO A 192 -19.65 16.13 -29.44
N LEU A 193 -19.47 17.37 -29.86
CA LEU A 193 -18.48 18.25 -29.26
C LEU A 193 -18.92 18.43 -27.80
N MET A 194 -18.38 17.57 -26.93
CA MET A 194 -18.39 17.64 -25.46
C MET A 194 -19.55 18.46 -24.87
N GLN A 195 -20.77 17.93 -24.88
CA GLN A 195 -21.87 18.50 -24.10
C GLN A 195 -22.73 17.38 -23.50
N GLY A 196 -22.64 17.24 -22.18
CA GLY A 196 -23.51 16.43 -21.32
C GLY A 196 -23.42 14.93 -21.59
N LEU A 197 -22.51 14.19 -20.96
CA LEU A 197 -22.89 13.44 -19.75
C LEU A 197 -24.40 13.15 -19.71
N GLN A 198 -24.78 11.94 -20.14
CA GLN A 198 -25.92 11.31 -19.48
C GLN A 198 -25.53 11.22 -18.00
N ASP A 199 -26.13 12.08 -17.17
CA ASP A 199 -26.02 12.08 -15.71
C ASP A 199 -26.57 10.75 -15.18
N ASN A 200 -25.75 9.71 -15.29
CA ASN A 200 -25.89 8.48 -14.56
C ASN A 200 -24.67 8.37 -13.64
N SER A 201 -24.38 9.40 -12.84
CA SER A 201 -23.47 9.30 -11.71
C SER A 201 -24.07 8.27 -10.74
N ARG A 202 -23.74 6.99 -10.96
CA ARG A 202 -24.19 5.92 -10.09
C ARG A 202 -23.21 5.87 -8.93
N GLN A 203 -23.64 6.42 -7.80
CA GLN A 203 -22.90 6.35 -6.55
C GLN A 203 -22.80 4.89 -6.12
N LEU A 204 -21.60 4.32 -6.20
CA LEU A 204 -21.28 3.03 -5.62
C LEU A 204 -20.74 3.26 -4.22
N THR A 205 -21.26 2.51 -3.26
CA THR A 205 -20.84 2.56 -1.87
C THR A 205 -20.05 1.29 -1.53
N ILE A 206 -18.73 1.41 -1.38
CA ILE A 206 -17.85 0.26 -1.08
C ILE A 206 -17.84 -0.04 0.43
N PRO A 207 -18.07 -1.29 0.88
CA PRO A 207 -17.92 -1.65 2.29
C PRO A 207 -16.49 -1.49 2.81
N ALA A 208 -16.34 -0.73 3.89
CA ALA A 208 -15.07 -0.41 4.55
C ALA A 208 -14.24 -1.61 5.04
N LEU A 209 -14.85 -2.76 5.35
CA LEU A 209 -14.19 -3.84 6.11
C LEU A 209 -13.21 -4.70 5.29
N ARG A 210 -12.92 -4.35 4.03
CA ARG A 210 -12.18 -5.22 3.08
C ARG A 210 -11.01 -4.56 2.35
N LEU A 211 -10.61 -3.36 2.77
CA LEU A 211 -9.49 -2.64 2.16
C LEU A 211 -8.17 -2.94 2.87
N GLY A 212 -7.13 -3.23 2.09
CA GLY A 212 -5.74 -3.29 2.50
C GLY A 212 -4.96 -2.05 2.05
N VAL A 213 -3.63 -2.14 2.09
CA VAL A 213 -2.74 -1.09 1.56
C VAL A 213 -2.81 -1.03 0.05
N VAL A 214 -2.76 -2.17 -0.63
CA VAL A 214 -2.92 -2.25 -2.09
C VAL A 214 -4.25 -2.92 -2.38
N ASN A 215 -5.10 -2.26 -3.15
CA ASN A 215 -6.41 -2.77 -3.53
C ASN A 215 -6.56 -2.75 -5.04
N GLN A 216 -7.22 -3.76 -5.59
CA GLN A 216 -7.51 -3.83 -7.01
C GLN A 216 -9.00 -3.60 -7.25
N LEU A 217 -9.31 -2.52 -7.96
CA LEU A 217 -10.64 -2.24 -8.48
C LEU A 217 -10.72 -2.76 -9.91
N ARG A 218 -11.66 -3.66 -10.19
CA ARG A 218 -11.81 -4.31 -11.49
C ARG A 218 -13.22 -4.11 -12.03
N PHE A 219 -13.31 -3.77 -13.30
CA PHE A 219 -14.54 -3.54 -14.03
C PHE A 219 -14.63 -4.54 -15.17
N ASP A 220 -15.62 -5.42 -15.10
CA ASP A 220 -15.87 -6.47 -16.09
C ASP A 220 -17.09 -6.09 -16.92
N PHE A 221 -16.89 -5.89 -18.22
CA PHE A 221 -17.99 -5.67 -19.17
C PHE A 221 -18.42 -7.01 -19.75
N ASP A 222 -19.34 -7.67 -19.05
CA ASP A 222 -19.87 -8.99 -19.42
C ASP A 222 -20.98 -8.84 -20.44
N TYR A 223 -20.68 -9.13 -21.71
CA TYR A 223 -21.68 -9.23 -22.77
C TYR A 223 -22.23 -10.65 -22.85
N ALA A 224 -23.55 -10.78 -22.93
CA ALA A 224 -24.15 -12.07 -23.19
C ALA A 224 -23.94 -12.44 -24.66
N ASN A 225 -23.15 -13.47 -24.91
CA ASN A 225 -22.86 -13.97 -26.25
C ASN A 225 -24.00 -14.87 -26.75
N THR A 226 -25.23 -14.36 -26.81
CA THR A 226 -26.34 -15.08 -27.43
C THR A 226 -26.37 -14.82 -28.93
N PHE A 227 -25.69 -15.69 -29.68
CA PHE A 227 -25.77 -15.68 -31.15
C PHE A 227 -27.09 -16.30 -31.58
N ILE A 228 -28.10 -15.48 -31.81
CA ILE A 228 -29.33 -15.93 -32.45
C ILE A 228 -29.04 -16.04 -33.95
N GLY A 229 -28.68 -17.25 -34.39
CA GLY A 229 -28.68 -17.61 -35.80
C GLY A 229 -30.12 -17.82 -36.25
N GLY A 230 -30.66 -16.90 -37.05
CA GLY A 230 -32.06 -16.97 -37.45
C GLY A 230 -32.72 -15.60 -37.64
N THR A 231 -33.43 -15.39 -38.74
CA THR A 231 -34.47 -14.34 -38.80
C THR A 231 -35.73 -14.83 -38.08
N ALA A 232 -36.62 -13.91 -37.69
CA ALA A 232 -37.95 -14.26 -37.15
C ALA A 232 -38.76 -15.15 -38.14
N ASP A 233 -38.39 -15.13 -39.43
CA ASP A 233 -38.98 -15.93 -40.51
C ASP A 233 -38.34 -17.33 -40.67
N GLY A 234 -37.46 -17.75 -39.76
CA GLY A 234 -36.88 -19.10 -39.74
C GLY A 234 -35.71 -19.33 -40.71
N ARG A 235 -35.09 -18.28 -41.26
CA ARG A 235 -33.88 -18.42 -42.11
C ARG A 235 -32.63 -18.41 -41.24
N CYS A 236 -31.81 -19.45 -41.32
CA CYS A 236 -30.49 -19.48 -40.67
C CYS A 236 -29.54 -18.49 -41.36
N GLU A 237 -29.40 -17.29 -40.79
CA GLU A 237 -28.38 -16.32 -41.19
C GLU A 237 -27.17 -16.43 -40.26
N THR A 238 -25.98 -16.40 -40.85
CA THR A 238 -24.72 -16.36 -40.12
C THR A 238 -24.47 -14.93 -39.64
N VAL A 239 -24.65 -14.68 -38.35
CA VAL A 239 -24.26 -13.40 -37.73
C VAL A 239 -22.77 -13.44 -37.39
N THR A 240 -22.00 -12.50 -37.92
CA THR A 240 -20.60 -12.31 -37.51
C THR A 240 -20.57 -11.49 -36.23
N PRO A 241 -19.94 -11.99 -35.15
CA PRO A 241 -19.79 -11.23 -33.93
C PRO A 241 -19.00 -9.93 -34.19
N VAL A 242 -19.55 -8.80 -33.75
CA VAL A 242 -18.82 -7.53 -33.75
C VAL A 242 -18.09 -7.38 -32.42
N ALA A 243 -16.89 -6.79 -32.45
CA ALA A 243 -16.19 -6.50 -31.21
C ALA A 243 -16.95 -5.44 -30.41
N HIS A 244 -17.02 -5.63 -29.10
CA HIS A 244 -17.52 -4.63 -28.18
C HIS A 244 -16.37 -3.74 -27.73
N HIS A 245 -16.69 -2.46 -27.58
CA HIS A 245 -15.81 -1.44 -27.04
C HIS A 245 -16.41 -0.92 -25.73
N ALA A 246 -15.60 -0.85 -24.67
CA ALA A 246 -15.97 -0.30 -23.38
C ALA A 246 -14.89 0.68 -22.91
N VAL A 247 -15.34 1.81 -22.35
CA VAL A 247 -14.46 2.89 -21.90
C VAL A 247 -14.99 3.43 -20.57
N ILE A 248 -14.12 3.53 -19.58
CA ILE A 248 -14.37 4.28 -18.36
C ILE A 248 -13.76 5.67 -18.55
N ASP A 249 -14.54 6.72 -18.33
CA ASP A 249 -14.09 8.10 -18.47
C ASP A 249 -13.11 8.43 -17.34
N ASP A 250 -11.98 9.06 -17.67
CA ASP A 250 -10.93 9.43 -16.72
C ASP A 250 -11.45 10.30 -15.56
N ARG A 251 -12.58 11.00 -15.76
CA ARG A 251 -13.25 11.82 -14.73
C ARG A 251 -14.04 11.01 -13.70
N SER A 252 -14.23 9.71 -13.93
CA SER A 252 -14.70 8.80 -12.90
C SER A 252 -13.80 8.92 -11.67
N SER A 253 -14.35 8.75 -10.48
CA SER A 253 -13.65 9.17 -9.27
C SER A 253 -14.05 8.39 -8.03
N ILE A 254 -13.16 8.38 -7.03
CA ILE A 254 -13.34 7.76 -5.73
C ILE A 254 -12.93 8.74 -4.63
N ASP A 255 -13.67 8.76 -3.52
CA ASP A 255 -13.50 9.77 -2.47
C ASP A 255 -13.15 9.19 -1.11
N PHE A 256 -11.94 9.49 -0.62
CA PHE A 256 -11.45 9.13 0.71
C PHE A 256 -11.25 10.36 1.63
N SER A 257 -11.76 11.54 1.25
CA SER A 257 -11.50 12.81 1.96
C SER A 257 -12.11 12.93 3.36
N GLY A 258 -13.12 12.11 3.68
CA GLY A 258 -13.82 12.14 4.97
C GLY A 258 -13.23 11.22 6.05
N TYR A 259 -12.23 10.40 5.71
CA TYR A 259 -11.73 9.35 6.59
C TYR A 259 -10.67 9.84 7.57
N ARG A 260 -10.63 9.21 8.74
CA ARG A 260 -9.66 9.54 9.78
C ARG A 260 -8.44 8.64 9.66
N HIS A 261 -7.29 9.13 10.12
CA HIS A 261 -6.06 8.36 10.21
C HIS A 261 -5.87 7.86 11.64
N TYR A 262 -5.85 6.54 11.82
CA TYR A 262 -5.53 5.86 13.07
C TYR A 262 -5.05 4.43 12.79
N ILE A 263 -3.90 4.07 13.37
CA ILE A 263 -3.40 2.70 13.40
C ILE A 263 -2.78 2.43 14.77
N GLU A 264 -3.00 1.23 15.29
CA GLU A 264 -2.32 0.75 16.48
C GLU A 264 -0.86 0.39 16.14
N MET A 265 0.08 0.90 16.93
CA MET A 265 1.51 0.65 16.75
C MET A 265 2.04 -0.21 17.91
N PRO A 266 2.94 -1.20 17.64
CA PRO A 266 3.62 -1.45 16.36
C PRO A 266 2.86 -2.38 15.38
N SER A 267 2.80 -2.02 14.08
CA SER A 267 2.26 -2.87 12.99
C SER A 267 3.30 -3.31 11.94
N LEU A 268 3.76 -4.57 12.01
CA LEU A 268 4.77 -5.10 11.08
C LEU A 268 4.24 -5.15 9.64
N GLY A 269 2.93 -5.39 9.50
CA GLY A 269 2.27 -5.40 8.20
C GLY A 269 2.30 -4.04 7.53
N ALA A 270 2.07 -2.95 8.28
CA ALA A 270 2.12 -1.58 7.75
C ALA A 270 3.54 -1.19 7.31
N PHE A 271 4.55 -1.61 8.07
CA PHE A 271 5.95 -1.41 7.69
C PHE A 271 6.30 -2.21 6.42
N ALA A 272 5.97 -3.50 6.37
CA ALA A 272 6.32 -4.36 5.24
C ALA A 272 5.60 -4.00 3.93
N SER A 273 4.36 -3.51 4.01
CA SER A 273 3.54 -3.21 2.82
C SER A 273 3.64 -1.76 2.34
N ALA A 274 3.85 -0.81 3.25
CA ALA A 274 3.81 0.62 2.93
C ALA A 274 5.01 1.41 3.46
N GLY A 275 5.94 0.80 4.19
CA GLY A 275 7.03 1.53 4.84
C GLY A 275 6.59 2.42 6.00
N PHE A 276 5.37 2.23 6.51
CA PHE A 276 4.77 3.08 7.54
C PHE A 276 5.36 2.76 8.93
N PRO A 277 5.62 3.74 9.81
CA PRO A 277 5.21 5.16 9.75
C PRO A 277 6.14 6.08 8.95
N PHE A 278 7.30 5.59 8.53
CA PHE A 278 8.34 6.39 7.89
C PHE A 278 7.92 6.97 6.52
N SER A 279 6.94 6.32 5.87
CA SER A 279 6.35 6.75 4.59
C SER A 279 5.24 7.79 4.70
N ARG A 280 4.92 8.30 5.90
CA ARG A 280 3.87 9.33 6.08
C ARG A 280 4.12 10.59 5.23
N TYR A 281 5.39 10.94 5.03
CA TYR A 281 5.84 11.99 4.13
C TYR A 281 6.58 11.34 2.96
N ALA A 282 6.23 11.72 1.74
CA ALA A 282 6.75 11.06 0.54
C ALA A 282 8.27 11.24 0.34
N ASP A 283 8.85 12.32 0.86
CA ASP A 283 10.29 12.62 0.81
C ASP A 283 11.08 12.10 2.02
N LEU A 284 10.42 11.37 2.92
CA LEU A 284 10.97 10.84 4.17
C LEU A 284 11.62 11.93 5.05
N ALA A 285 11.02 13.13 5.11
CA ALA A 285 11.56 14.24 5.91
C ALA A 285 11.52 14.05 7.44
N GLN A 286 10.59 13.22 7.94
CA GLN A 286 10.41 12.96 9.38
C GLN A 286 11.34 11.90 9.98
N PRO A 287 11.58 10.72 9.35
CA PRO A 287 12.38 9.69 9.97
C PRO A 287 13.82 10.12 10.26
N LEU A 288 14.31 9.67 11.42
CA LEU A 288 15.72 9.73 11.79
C LEU A 288 16.33 8.34 11.63
N VAL A 289 17.24 8.20 10.67
CA VAL A 289 17.99 6.97 10.45
C VAL A 289 19.25 6.97 11.30
N LEU A 290 19.40 5.95 12.13
CA LEU A 290 20.63 5.71 12.89
C LEU A 290 21.44 4.60 12.22
N VAL A 291 22.69 4.89 11.89
CA VAL A 291 23.62 4.00 11.19
C VAL A 291 24.96 4.03 11.93
N PRO A 292 25.75 2.96 12.05
CA PRO A 292 27.04 3.04 12.71
C PRO A 292 28.00 4.02 12.02
N ALA A 293 28.89 4.67 12.77
CA ALA A 293 29.85 5.64 12.24
C ALA A 293 30.77 5.07 11.13
N LYS A 294 30.96 3.75 11.10
CA LYS A 294 31.68 3.03 10.03
C LYS A 294 30.81 1.85 9.58
N PRO A 295 29.84 2.08 8.68
CA PRO A 295 28.90 1.04 8.31
C PRO A 295 29.55 0.00 7.41
N GLU A 296 29.29 -1.27 7.70
CA GLU A 296 29.68 -2.36 6.81
C GLU A 296 28.86 -2.33 5.51
N SER A 297 29.37 -2.97 4.44
CA SER A 297 28.68 -3.03 3.14
C SER A 297 27.24 -3.57 3.25
N GLY A 298 27.00 -4.53 4.15
CA GLY A 298 25.66 -5.08 4.40
C GLY A 298 24.70 -4.08 5.05
N GLU A 299 25.21 -3.20 5.92
CA GLU A 299 24.41 -2.16 6.58
C GLU A 299 24.03 -1.05 5.59
N VAL A 300 24.99 -0.61 4.76
CA VAL A 300 24.70 0.35 3.68
C VAL A 300 23.71 -0.23 2.67
N SER A 301 23.86 -1.52 2.31
CA SER A 301 22.90 -2.18 1.41
C SER A 301 21.50 -2.19 2.02
N THR A 302 21.38 -2.60 3.29
CA THR A 302 20.09 -2.62 4.01
C THR A 302 19.47 -1.24 4.09
N LEU A 303 20.27 -0.20 4.33
CA LEU A 303 19.80 1.19 4.35
C LEU A 303 19.23 1.60 2.99
N LEU A 304 20.00 1.41 1.91
CA LEU A 304 19.58 1.79 0.56
C LEU A 304 18.37 0.98 0.10
N ASP A 305 18.32 -0.31 0.42
CA ASP A 305 17.17 -1.18 0.11
C ASP A 305 15.92 -0.74 0.87
N ALA A 306 16.04 -0.41 2.15
CA ALA A 306 14.92 0.06 2.96
C ALA A 306 14.37 1.40 2.46
N LEU A 307 15.25 2.39 2.23
CA LEU A 307 14.84 3.69 1.71
C LEU A 307 14.30 3.59 0.28
N GLY A 308 14.92 2.75 -0.56
CA GLY A 308 14.46 2.48 -1.92
C GLY A 308 13.10 1.80 -1.96
N ALA A 309 12.85 0.82 -1.08
CA ALA A 309 11.55 0.16 -0.96
C ALA A 309 10.47 1.15 -0.51
N ILE A 310 10.77 2.01 0.48
CA ILE A 310 9.82 3.04 0.93
C ILE A 310 9.55 4.05 -0.20
N GLY A 311 10.59 4.50 -0.90
CA GLY A 311 10.47 5.41 -2.06
C GLY A 311 9.65 4.81 -3.20
N ALA A 312 9.79 3.50 -3.47
CA ALA A 312 8.97 2.80 -4.46
C ALA A 312 7.49 2.75 -4.06
N GLN A 313 7.19 2.57 -2.76
CA GLN A 313 5.81 2.56 -2.26
C GLN A 313 5.16 3.95 -2.31
N THR A 314 5.91 5.01 -1.99
CA THR A 314 5.39 6.39 -2.03
C THR A 314 5.39 6.98 -3.44
N GLY A 315 6.26 6.49 -4.34
CA GLY A 315 6.45 7.04 -5.68
C GLY A 315 7.30 8.31 -5.69
N TYR A 316 8.06 8.58 -4.62
CA TYR A 316 8.89 9.76 -4.51
C TYR A 316 10.26 9.42 -3.87
N PRO A 317 11.37 10.02 -4.33
CA PRO A 317 12.69 9.74 -3.80
C PRO A 317 12.86 10.26 -2.36
N ALA A 318 13.67 9.53 -1.57
CA ALA A 318 13.97 9.84 -0.19
C ALA A 318 14.99 10.99 -0.06
N LEU A 319 14.57 12.22 -0.36
CA LEU A 319 15.45 13.39 -0.46
C LEU A 319 15.75 14.07 0.88
N ARG A 320 14.92 13.89 1.91
CA ARG A 320 15.00 14.65 3.16
C ARG A 320 15.28 13.79 4.39
N VAL A 321 15.82 12.60 4.18
CA VAL A 321 16.15 11.65 5.25
C VAL A 321 17.22 12.25 6.15
N GLN A 322 16.96 12.24 7.46
CA GLN A 322 17.95 12.66 8.45
C GLN A 322 18.76 11.44 8.90
N MET A 323 20.08 11.56 8.89
CA MET A 323 20.98 10.47 9.32
C MET A 323 21.84 10.91 10.51
N ARG A 324 22.06 9.99 11.44
CA ARG A 324 22.96 10.15 12.60
C ARG A 324 23.74 8.87 12.83
N ASP A 325 24.88 9.01 13.50
CA ASP A 325 25.78 7.92 13.83
C ASP A 325 25.91 7.62 15.34
N ASP A 326 25.45 8.55 16.19
CA ASP A 326 25.47 8.41 17.64
C ASP A 326 24.06 8.39 18.25
N TRP A 327 23.77 7.31 18.99
CA TRP A 327 22.55 7.15 19.78
C TRP A 327 22.33 8.28 20.78
N ARG A 328 23.40 8.81 21.39
CA ARG A 328 23.29 9.86 22.41
C ARG A 328 22.69 11.14 21.88
N ASN A 329 22.92 11.43 20.60
CA ASN A 329 22.36 12.59 19.93
C ASN A 329 20.95 12.29 19.43
N ALA A 330 20.66 11.04 19.04
CA ALA A 330 19.36 10.64 18.51
C ALA A 330 18.25 10.55 19.56
N LYS A 331 18.57 10.16 20.81
CA LYS A 331 17.57 9.89 21.87
C LYS A 331 16.72 11.11 22.26
N ASP A 332 17.23 12.32 22.06
CA ASP A 332 16.61 13.57 22.51
C ASP A 332 15.75 14.22 21.39
N HIS A 333 15.70 13.60 20.20
CA HIS A 333 14.85 14.04 19.10
C HIS A 333 13.48 13.34 19.14
N ASP A 334 12.40 14.12 19.02
CA ASP A 334 11.04 13.62 18.82
C ASP A 334 10.84 13.25 17.33
N ALA A 335 11.36 12.09 16.95
CA ALA A 335 11.33 11.58 15.58
C ALA A 335 11.11 10.06 15.52
N ASP A 336 10.52 9.59 14.43
CA ASP A 336 10.43 8.16 14.15
C ASP A 336 11.81 7.60 13.82
N LEU A 337 12.32 6.71 14.67
CA LEU A 337 13.68 6.18 14.56
C LEU A 337 13.72 4.91 13.69
N LEU A 338 14.53 4.92 12.64
CA LEU A 338 14.90 3.75 11.85
C LEU A 338 16.35 3.35 12.17
N LEU A 339 16.53 2.26 12.92
CA LEU A 339 17.88 1.75 13.23
C LEU A 339 18.34 0.74 12.19
N ILE A 340 19.52 0.97 11.63
CA ILE A 340 20.27 -0.01 10.84
C ILE A 340 21.51 -0.43 11.63
N GLY A 341 21.70 -1.74 11.83
CA GLY A 341 22.86 -2.29 12.53
C GLY A 341 22.55 -2.76 13.96
N SER A 342 23.50 -2.59 14.87
CA SER A 342 23.40 -3.15 16.23
C SER A 342 22.59 -2.28 17.19
N ILE A 343 21.75 -2.91 18.01
CA ILE A 343 20.92 -2.23 18.99
C ILE A 343 21.79 -1.62 20.10
N PRO A 344 21.69 -0.29 20.36
CA PRO A 344 22.38 0.36 21.47
C PRO A 344 22.03 -0.31 22.81
N PRO A 345 23.00 -0.49 23.73
CA PRO A 345 22.75 -1.15 25.02
C PRO A 345 21.61 -0.51 25.82
N ASP A 346 21.48 0.81 25.73
CA ASP A 346 20.46 1.59 26.44
C ASP A 346 19.04 1.27 25.94
N CYS A 347 18.87 0.98 24.65
CA CYS A 347 17.56 0.59 24.09
C CYS A 347 17.13 -0.82 24.48
N ARG A 348 18.07 -1.73 24.76
CA ARG A 348 17.76 -3.12 25.13
C ARG A 348 17.04 -3.22 26.48
N ARG A 349 17.20 -2.21 27.34
CA ARG A 349 16.71 -2.22 28.73
C ARG A 349 15.29 -1.67 28.87
N THR A 350 14.82 -0.90 27.89
CA THR A 350 13.55 -0.18 27.96
C THR A 350 12.44 -0.99 27.30
N ARG A 351 11.82 -1.93 28.05
CA ARG A 351 10.61 -2.68 27.63
C ARG A 351 9.39 -1.81 27.28
N ARG A 352 9.50 -0.48 27.33
CA ARG A 352 8.41 0.50 27.15
C ARG A 352 8.59 1.41 25.93
N SER A 353 9.74 1.41 25.27
CA SER A 353 9.98 2.21 24.07
C SER A 353 10.03 1.28 22.86
N ILE A 354 9.02 1.39 21.99
CA ILE A 354 8.92 0.57 20.77
C ILE A 354 9.93 1.11 19.76
N CYS A 355 11.13 0.54 19.76
CA CYS A 355 12.07 0.71 18.66
C CYS A 355 11.73 -0.33 17.58
N TRP A 356 11.63 0.12 16.34
CA TRP A 356 11.49 -0.74 15.16
C TRP A 356 12.88 -1.15 14.68
N TRP A 357 13.04 -2.43 14.34
CA TRP A 357 14.34 -3.02 14.01
C TRP A 357 14.28 -3.77 12.69
N ILE A 358 15.25 -3.53 11.82
CA ILE A 358 15.58 -4.42 10.71
C ILE A 358 16.89 -5.11 11.08
N ALA A 359 16.83 -6.36 11.52
CA ALA A 359 18.00 -7.16 11.82
C ALA A 359 18.43 -7.96 10.58
N ARG A 360 19.75 -8.05 10.37
CA ARG A 360 20.39 -8.87 9.34
C ARG A 360 19.96 -10.34 9.49
N ALA A 361 19.33 -10.90 8.45
CA ALA A 361 19.16 -12.35 8.35
C ALA A 361 20.51 -12.98 8.02
N VAL A 362 21.26 -13.37 9.05
CA VAL A 362 22.42 -14.26 8.89
C VAL A 362 21.87 -15.68 8.68
N PRO A 363 22.30 -16.44 7.66
CA PRO A 363 21.97 -17.85 7.58
C PRO A 363 22.85 -18.59 8.60
N SER A 364 22.46 -18.54 9.88
CA SER A 364 23.04 -19.40 10.91
C SER A 364 22.02 -20.48 11.25
N THR A 365 22.35 -21.70 10.85
CA THR A 365 21.72 -22.96 11.24
C THR A 365 21.56 -22.99 12.76
N CYS A 366 20.37 -22.67 13.26
CA CYS A 366 20.11 -22.66 14.69
C CYS A 366 19.66 -24.07 15.12
N HIS A 367 20.60 -24.86 15.63
CA HIS A 367 20.27 -26.05 16.39
C HIS A 367 19.47 -25.64 17.63
N LEU A 368 18.21 -26.09 17.70
CA LEU A 368 17.34 -25.94 18.86
C LEU A 368 17.90 -26.73 20.06
N ALA A 369 18.67 -26.07 20.91
CA ALA A 369 18.94 -26.54 22.27
C ALA A 369 17.68 -26.32 23.12
N ARG A 370 17.01 -27.43 23.45
CA ARG A 370 15.78 -27.49 24.25
C ARG A 370 16.12 -27.30 25.73
N ALA A 371 15.70 -26.19 26.35
CA ALA A 371 15.81 -25.99 27.79
C ALA A 371 14.43 -25.76 28.42
N ALA A 372 14.06 -26.74 29.26
CA ALA A 372 13.14 -26.76 30.41
C ALA A 372 11.81 -25.95 30.38
N ARG A 373 10.69 -26.68 30.32
CA ARG A 373 9.37 -26.25 30.81
C ARG A 373 9.29 -26.49 32.33
N PRO A 374 8.68 -25.61 33.14
CA PRO A 374 8.21 -25.99 34.47
C PRO A 374 6.92 -26.80 34.33
N THR A 375 6.86 -27.95 35.00
CA THR A 375 5.73 -28.87 35.05
C THR A 375 4.72 -28.45 36.11
N CYS A 376 3.48 -28.14 35.70
CA CYS A 376 2.34 -28.18 36.61
C CYS A 376 1.74 -29.60 36.56
N HIS A 377 1.83 -30.33 37.67
CA HIS A 377 1.14 -31.60 37.88
C HIS A 377 -0.32 -31.35 38.29
N CYS A 378 -1.26 -32.00 37.62
CA CYS A 378 -2.63 -32.20 38.10
C CYS A 378 -2.92 -33.70 38.08
N GLN A 379 -3.09 -34.30 39.27
CA GLN A 379 -3.60 -35.66 39.44
C GLN A 379 -5.14 -35.62 39.49
N PRO A 380 -5.85 -36.65 38.98
CA PRO A 380 -7.30 -36.75 39.10
C PRO A 380 -7.69 -37.51 40.36
N ALA A 381 -8.79 -37.12 41.02
CA ALA A 381 -9.43 -37.93 42.04
C ALA A 381 -10.97 -37.88 41.90
N SER A 382 -11.54 -39.04 42.17
CA SER A 382 -12.91 -39.54 41.98
C SER A 382 -14.03 -38.84 42.75
N ALA A 383 -15.26 -39.01 42.26
CA ALA A 383 -16.52 -38.55 42.86
C ALA A 383 -17.03 -39.47 44.02
N PRO A 384 -18.21 -39.22 44.65
CA PRO A 384 -18.36 -38.56 45.96
C PRO A 384 -19.05 -39.45 47.02
N PRO A 385 -19.30 -38.93 48.24
CA PRO A 385 -20.61 -39.20 48.86
C PRO A 385 -21.29 -38.00 49.55
N LYS A 386 -22.56 -38.24 49.91
CA LYS A 386 -23.68 -37.34 50.24
C LYS A 386 -23.73 -36.81 51.69
N ALA A 387 -24.54 -35.73 51.84
CA ALA A 387 -25.48 -35.39 52.93
C ALA A 387 -25.15 -34.22 53.90
N LYS A 388 -26.16 -33.34 54.05
CA LYS A 388 -26.37 -32.14 54.92
C LYS A 388 -26.59 -32.55 56.42
N PRO A 389 -26.87 -31.66 57.44
CA PRO A 389 -27.24 -30.23 57.41
C PRO A 389 -26.70 -29.28 58.55
N ALA A 390 -26.91 -27.97 58.31
CA ALA A 390 -27.27 -26.86 59.22
C ALA A 390 -26.56 -26.61 60.58
N SER A 391 -26.15 -25.35 60.81
CA SER A 391 -26.63 -24.60 62.00
C SER A 391 -26.50 -23.08 61.83
N VAL A 392 -27.46 -22.41 62.48
CA VAL A 392 -27.76 -20.98 62.51
C VAL A 392 -27.06 -20.35 63.72
N ARG A 393 -26.54 -19.11 63.58
CA ARG A 393 -26.61 -18.11 64.66
C ARG A 393 -26.62 -16.69 64.11
N ALA A 394 -27.77 -16.06 64.27
CA ALA A 394 -27.96 -14.61 64.25
C ALA A 394 -27.52 -14.00 65.58
N VAL A 395 -27.26 -12.68 65.60
CA VAL A 395 -27.90 -11.69 66.50
C VAL A 395 -27.34 -10.27 66.23
N ARG A 396 -28.26 -9.39 65.78
CA ARG A 396 -28.55 -7.98 66.15
C ARG A 396 -27.42 -6.92 66.07
N SER A 397 -27.64 -5.64 65.74
CA SER A 397 -28.84 -4.83 65.42
C SER A 397 -28.39 -3.46 64.87
N ALA A 398 -29.21 -2.90 63.96
CA ALA A 398 -29.16 -1.53 63.40
C ALA A 398 -29.60 -0.46 64.47
N PRO A 399 -29.86 0.87 64.20
CA PRO A 399 -30.51 1.46 63.01
C PRO A 399 -30.08 2.90 62.57
N TRP A 400 -30.17 3.25 61.27
CA TRP A 400 -31.18 4.04 60.50
C TRP A 400 -31.19 5.59 60.60
N LEU A 401 -31.20 6.24 59.42
CA LEU A 401 -32.10 7.33 58.92
C LEU A 401 -31.57 7.72 57.51
N ALA A 402 -32.19 7.57 56.32
CA ALA A 402 -33.56 7.62 55.77
C ALA A 402 -33.92 8.95 55.07
N SER A 403 -34.03 8.91 53.73
CA SER A 403 -35.15 9.42 52.87
C SER A 403 -34.67 9.34 51.40
N SER A 404 -35.24 8.60 50.44
CA SER A 404 -36.60 8.31 49.95
C SER A 404 -37.07 9.26 48.82
N ARG A 405 -37.17 8.70 47.59
CA ARG A 405 -38.41 8.66 46.78
C ARG A 405 -38.26 7.61 45.64
N ARG A 406 -39.26 6.74 45.54
CA ARG A 406 -39.50 5.65 44.57
C ARG A 406 -40.50 6.11 43.50
N PHE A 407 -40.58 5.41 42.37
CA PHE A 407 -41.81 4.75 41.82
C PHE A 407 -41.42 3.85 40.60
N THR A 408 -41.31 2.51 40.73
CA THR A 408 -42.26 1.39 40.34
C THR A 408 -42.44 1.15 38.82
N ILE A 409 -41.77 0.17 38.18
CA ILE A 409 -42.12 -1.26 37.87
C ILE A 409 -43.22 -1.46 36.80
N SER A 410 -42.88 -2.20 35.72
CA SER A 410 -43.69 -3.33 35.20
C SER A 410 -42.80 -4.34 34.47
N ALA A 411 -43.12 -5.63 34.65
CA ALA A 411 -42.40 -6.81 34.17
C ALA A 411 -43.37 -7.73 33.41
N ALA A 412 -42.88 -8.45 32.39
CA ALA A 412 -43.43 -9.72 31.88
C ALA A 412 -42.35 -10.35 30.96
N TRP A 413 -41.59 -11.38 31.34
CA TRP A 413 -41.90 -12.83 31.36
C TRP A 413 -42.42 -13.42 30.04
N SER A 414 -41.57 -14.20 29.35
CA SER A 414 -41.89 -15.60 28.97
C SER A 414 -40.62 -16.38 28.57
N ARG A 415 -40.45 -17.57 29.16
CA ARG A 415 -39.51 -18.65 28.81
C ARG A 415 -40.28 -19.75 28.06
N CYS A 416 -39.63 -20.47 27.14
CA CYS A 416 -39.85 -21.89 26.84
C CYS A 416 -38.59 -22.42 26.11
N TRP A 417 -37.71 -23.19 26.76
CA TRP A 417 -37.56 -24.66 26.72
C TRP A 417 -37.22 -25.23 25.32
N LEU A 418 -35.96 -25.63 25.08
CA LEU A 418 -35.36 -26.98 25.27
C LEU A 418 -35.78 -28.00 24.19
N THR A 419 -34.83 -28.39 23.35
CA THR A 419 -34.54 -29.82 23.05
C THR A 419 -33.12 -29.96 22.50
N ALA A 420 -32.32 -30.74 23.19
CA ALA A 420 -31.04 -31.28 22.72
C ALA A 420 -31.30 -32.63 22.04
N ARG A 421 -30.57 -32.91 20.95
CA ARG A 421 -30.29 -34.29 20.52
C ARG A 421 -28.88 -34.37 19.94
N ALA A 422 -28.09 -35.23 20.55
CA ALA A 422 -26.76 -35.65 20.13
C ALA A 422 -26.81 -37.02 19.44
N ALA A 423 -25.66 -37.42 18.87
CA ALA A 423 -25.27 -38.68 18.23
C ALA A 423 -25.48 -38.72 16.70
N GLY A 424 -24.50 -39.09 15.86
CA GLY A 424 -23.17 -39.63 16.13
C GLY A 424 -22.32 -39.81 14.86
N ARG A 425 -21.01 -40.00 15.11
CA ARG A 425 -19.89 -40.58 14.33
C ARG A 425 -20.15 -41.04 12.88
N CYS A 426 -19.33 -40.53 11.96
CA CYS A 426 -18.17 -41.21 11.38
C CYS A 426 -17.04 -40.19 11.17
#